data_AF-A0A0D7BPH0-F1
#
_entry.id   AF-A0A0D7BPH0-F1
#
_cell.length_a   1.000
_cell.length_b   1.000
_cell.length_c   1.000
_cell.angle_alpha   90.00
_cell.angle_beta   90.00
_cell.angle_gamma   90.00
#
_symmetry.space_group_name_H-M   'P 1'
#
loop_
_entity.id
_entity.type
_entity.pdbx_description
1 polymer ?
#
loop_
_entity_poly.entity_id
_entity_poly.type
_entity_poly.pdbx_seq_one_letter_code
_entity_poly.pdbx_strand_id
1 'polypeptide(L)'
;MLASATTFLSLASFAFAAATKASASADLGACEMLDDDFSHLDHKRFQGCNAMTKNCLQFSKNNHTPWEYNSCVAAATCWGPENLNSYLQCKDGHYDSASAPKLDTGLYANIAGGAKEALTFDKYNSFIEATLSEVGSNGLSNESVTLLKDFFWTPFTEDGDELYYDDLNVYVHRI
;
A
#
# COMPACT_ATOMS: atom_id res chain seq x y z
N MET A 1 48.39 -11.97 61.56
CA MET A 1 47.88 -13.07 60.73
C MET A 1 46.49 -12.68 60.26
N LEU A 2 46.30 -12.54 58.93
CA LEU A 2 45.01 -12.55 58.19
C LEU A 2 43.96 -11.46 58.58
N ALA A 3 43.12 -10.88 57.72
CA ALA A 3 42.74 -11.11 56.33
C ALA A 3 42.03 -9.83 55.82
N SER A 4 42.30 -9.41 54.58
CA SER A 4 41.38 -9.45 53.43
C SER A 4 40.45 -8.24 53.27
N ALA A 5 40.80 -7.42 52.28
CA ALA A 5 39.90 -6.54 51.57
C ALA A 5 38.93 -7.38 50.71
N THR A 6 37.67 -6.95 50.61
CA THR A 6 36.74 -7.49 49.62
C THR A 6 35.94 -6.35 49.02
N THR A 7 36.30 -5.99 47.79
CA THR A 7 35.61 -5.02 46.94
C THR A 7 34.46 -5.75 46.24
N PHE A 8 33.22 -5.35 46.49
CA PHE A 8 32.07 -5.82 45.72
C PHE A 8 31.96 -4.99 44.44
N LEU A 9 32.32 -5.59 43.29
CA LEU A 9 31.90 -5.08 41.98
C LEU A 9 30.45 -5.54 41.75
N SER A 10 29.52 -4.60 41.69
CA SER A 10 28.17 -4.84 41.19
C SER A 10 28.17 -4.66 39.67
N LEU A 11 28.07 -5.75 38.92
CA LEU A 11 27.70 -5.70 37.50
C LEU A 11 26.18 -5.52 37.41
N ALA A 12 25.74 -4.32 37.07
CA ALA A 12 24.38 -4.08 36.62
C ALA A 12 24.22 -4.61 35.20
N SER A 13 23.59 -5.79 35.06
CA SER A 13 23.17 -6.31 33.77
C SER A 13 21.99 -5.48 33.25
N PHE A 14 22.25 -4.61 32.28
CA PHE A 14 21.19 -3.99 31.49
C PHE A 14 20.62 -5.05 30.53
N ALA A 15 19.52 -5.67 30.92
CA ALA A 15 18.69 -6.42 29.99
C ALA A 15 18.01 -5.41 29.06
N PHE A 16 18.51 -5.25 27.84
CA PHE A 16 17.71 -4.68 26.77
C PHE A 16 16.60 -5.68 26.45
N ALA A 17 15.42 -5.45 27.02
CA ALA A 17 14.21 -6.04 26.47
C ALA A 17 13.99 -5.42 25.09
N ALA A 18 14.42 -6.14 24.04
CA ALA A 18 13.96 -5.85 22.70
C ALA A 18 12.44 -6.06 22.72
N ALA A 19 11.69 -4.96 22.75
CA ALA A 19 10.27 -5.00 22.48
C ALA A 19 10.13 -5.49 21.04
N THR A 20 9.91 -6.79 20.85
CA THR A 20 9.36 -7.31 19.61
C THR A 20 8.02 -6.60 19.43
N LYS A 21 8.00 -5.58 18.57
CA LYS A 21 6.78 -4.95 18.08
C LYS A 21 6.00 -6.09 17.44
N ALA A 22 5.04 -6.65 18.16
CA ALA A 22 4.13 -7.62 17.58
C ALA A 22 3.46 -6.89 16.42
N SER A 23 3.70 -7.34 15.18
CA SER A 23 2.88 -6.92 14.06
C SER A 23 1.44 -7.19 14.46
N ALA A 24 0.54 -6.22 14.26
CA ALA A 24 -0.87 -6.43 14.51
C ALA A 24 -1.28 -7.64 13.66
N SER A 25 -1.54 -8.79 14.29
CA SER A 25 -1.95 -9.97 13.56
C SER A 25 -3.30 -9.67 12.94
N ALA A 26 -3.41 -9.78 11.62
CA ALA A 26 -4.66 -9.56 10.91
C ALA A 26 -5.77 -10.47 11.49
N ASP A 27 -6.95 -9.90 11.73
CA ASP A 27 -8.10 -10.65 12.23
C ASP A 27 -8.53 -11.69 11.17
N LEU A 28 -8.57 -12.96 11.57
CA LEU A 28 -8.87 -14.07 10.64
C LEU A 28 -10.27 -13.92 10.02
N GLY A 29 -11.24 -13.41 10.78
CA GLY A 29 -12.58 -13.13 10.26
C GLY A 29 -12.59 -12.02 9.20
N ALA A 30 -11.86 -10.93 9.45
CA ALA A 30 -11.62 -9.89 8.45
C ALA A 30 -10.91 -10.43 7.20
N CYS A 31 -9.94 -11.33 7.35
CA CYS A 31 -9.23 -11.92 6.23
C CYS A 31 -10.13 -12.79 5.34
N GLU A 32 -11.03 -13.58 5.93
CA GLU A 32 -12.01 -14.37 5.17
C GLU A 32 -12.98 -13.49 4.38
N MET A 33 -13.48 -12.40 4.99
CA MET A 33 -14.35 -11.44 4.29
C MET A 33 -13.63 -10.72 3.14
N LEU A 34 -12.34 -10.40 3.32
CA LEU A 34 -11.55 -9.77 2.26
C LEU A 34 -11.26 -10.73 1.11
N ASP A 35 -11.09 -12.02 1.37
CA ASP A 35 -10.99 -13.03 0.30
C ASP A 35 -12.30 -13.16 -0.50
N ASP A 36 -13.45 -13.11 0.17
CA ASP A 36 -14.75 -13.10 -0.49
C ASP A 36 -14.94 -11.82 -1.33
N ASP A 37 -14.67 -10.64 -0.76
CA ASP A 37 -14.78 -9.37 -1.48
C ASP A 37 -13.81 -9.31 -2.67
N PHE A 38 -12.58 -9.78 -2.48
CA PHE A 38 -11.58 -9.93 -3.53
C PHE A 38 -12.11 -10.74 -4.71
N SER A 39 -12.82 -11.84 -4.47
CA SER A 39 -13.39 -12.67 -5.53
C SER A 39 -14.42 -11.93 -6.41
N HIS A 40 -14.95 -10.80 -5.93
CA HIS A 40 -15.99 -10.01 -6.58
C HIS A 40 -15.52 -8.66 -7.16
N LEU A 41 -14.24 -8.27 -7.06
CA LEU A 41 -13.82 -6.91 -7.43
C LEU A 41 -13.77 -6.63 -8.93
N ASP A 42 -13.51 -7.62 -9.78
CA ASP A 42 -13.31 -7.44 -11.23
C ASP A 42 -14.48 -6.73 -11.93
N HIS A 43 -15.66 -6.70 -11.31
CA HIS A 43 -16.86 -6.06 -11.84
C HIS A 43 -17.37 -4.89 -10.99
N LYS A 44 -16.88 -4.70 -9.76
CA LYS A 44 -17.45 -3.70 -8.83
C LYS A 44 -16.96 -2.28 -9.09
N ARG A 45 -15.75 -2.11 -9.65
CA ARG A 45 -15.08 -0.81 -9.72
C ARG A 45 -14.55 -0.53 -11.13
N PHE A 46 -13.68 -1.37 -11.65
CA PHE A 46 -13.36 -1.42 -13.09
C PHE A 46 -12.68 -2.74 -13.45
N GLN A 47 -12.78 -3.13 -14.73
CA GLN A 47 -12.24 -4.40 -15.21
C GLN A 47 -10.74 -4.50 -14.94
N GLY A 48 -10.28 -5.68 -14.51
CA GLY A 48 -8.86 -5.97 -14.26
C GLY A 48 -8.36 -5.59 -12.87
N CYS A 49 -9.23 -5.10 -11.97
CA CYS A 49 -8.88 -4.83 -10.57
C CYS A 49 -8.30 -6.07 -9.87
N ASN A 50 -8.85 -7.27 -10.11
CA ASN A 50 -8.28 -8.49 -9.50
C ASN A 50 -6.89 -8.82 -10.04
N ALA A 51 -6.64 -8.55 -11.33
CA ALA A 51 -5.35 -8.80 -11.95
C ALA A 51 -4.28 -7.88 -11.35
N MET A 52 -4.59 -6.59 -11.16
CA MET A 52 -3.69 -5.64 -10.49
C MET A 52 -3.43 -6.03 -9.04
N THR A 53 -4.46 -6.38 -8.27
CA THR A 53 -4.30 -6.79 -6.87
C THR A 53 -3.50 -8.10 -6.74
N LYS A 54 -3.72 -9.09 -7.62
CA LYS A 54 -2.90 -10.32 -7.66
C LYS A 54 -1.44 -10.02 -7.97
N ASN A 55 -1.20 -9.14 -8.95
CA ASN A 55 0.13 -8.73 -9.31
C ASN A 55 0.82 -7.97 -8.16
N CYS A 56 0.10 -7.07 -7.49
CA CYS A 56 0.57 -6.39 -6.28
C CYS A 56 1.00 -7.40 -5.20
N LEU A 57 0.14 -8.36 -4.87
CA LEU A 57 0.44 -9.40 -3.88
C LEU A 57 1.67 -10.24 -4.24
N GLN A 58 1.85 -10.54 -5.53
CA GLN A 58 2.98 -11.32 -5.99
C GLN A 58 4.31 -10.59 -5.72
N PHE A 59 4.33 -9.27 -5.88
CA PHE A 59 5.52 -8.45 -5.65
C PHE A 59 5.72 -8.09 -4.18
N SER A 60 4.65 -7.74 -3.47
CA SER A 60 4.73 -7.31 -2.07
C SER A 60 5.21 -8.42 -1.13
N LYS A 61 4.85 -9.68 -1.37
CA LYS A 61 5.26 -10.83 -0.54
C LYS A 61 6.76 -11.03 -0.38
N ASN A 62 7.56 -10.55 -1.33
CA ASN A 62 9.00 -10.77 -1.31
C ASN A 62 9.78 -9.65 -0.62
N ASN A 63 9.25 -8.42 -0.68
CA ASN A 63 9.99 -7.21 -0.30
C ASN A 63 9.28 -6.36 0.76
N HIS A 64 8.01 -6.65 1.07
CA HIS A 64 7.18 -5.91 2.03
C HIS A 64 7.02 -4.41 1.68
N THR A 65 7.31 -4.04 0.43
CA THR A 65 7.35 -2.65 -0.09
C THR A 65 6.29 -2.45 -1.19
N PRO A 66 4.98 -2.59 -0.89
CA PRO A 66 3.94 -2.54 -1.92
C PRO A 66 3.96 -1.24 -2.72
N TRP A 67 4.31 -0.12 -2.09
CA TRP A 67 4.26 1.21 -2.72
C TRP A 67 5.44 1.54 -3.65
N GLU A 68 6.29 0.56 -3.93
CA GLU A 68 7.28 0.60 -5.01
C GLU A 68 6.73 0.04 -6.33
N TYR A 69 5.51 -0.54 -6.32
CA TYR A 69 4.94 -1.24 -7.46
C TYR A 69 3.69 -0.54 -8.02
N ASN A 70 3.69 -0.31 -9.34
CA ASN A 70 2.55 0.27 -10.09
C ASN A 70 1.24 -0.44 -9.77
N SER A 71 1.25 -1.78 -9.77
CA SER A 71 0.07 -2.60 -9.53
C SER A 71 -0.51 -2.44 -8.14
N CYS A 72 0.29 -2.12 -7.12
CA CYS A 72 -0.23 -1.86 -5.77
C CYS A 72 -0.87 -0.48 -5.65
N VAL A 73 -0.27 0.55 -6.24
CA VAL A 73 -0.87 1.89 -6.28
C VAL A 73 -2.19 1.86 -7.08
N ALA A 74 -2.20 1.18 -8.22
CA ALA A 74 -3.41 0.99 -9.02
C ALA A 74 -4.46 0.11 -8.31
N ALA A 75 -4.05 -0.95 -7.60
CA ALA A 75 -4.95 -1.78 -6.81
C ALA A 75 -5.60 -0.99 -5.65
N ALA A 76 -4.84 -0.11 -4.98
CA ALA A 76 -5.38 0.75 -3.93
C ALA A 76 -6.50 1.64 -4.47
N THR A 77 -6.36 2.09 -5.72
CA THR A 77 -7.34 2.89 -6.44
C THR A 77 -8.64 2.14 -6.70
N CYS A 78 -8.51 0.90 -7.18
CA CYS A 78 -9.66 0.12 -7.61
C CYS A 78 -10.39 -0.53 -6.44
N TRP A 79 -9.69 -1.05 -5.43
CA TRP A 79 -10.30 -1.74 -4.29
C TRP A 79 -10.55 -0.81 -3.10
N GLY A 80 -9.73 0.22 -2.97
CA GLY A 80 -9.64 1.06 -1.79
C GLY A 80 -8.38 0.72 -0.97
N PRO A 81 -7.64 1.74 -0.48
CA PRO A 81 -6.39 1.54 0.25
C PRO A 81 -6.58 0.78 1.57
N GLU A 82 -7.70 1.00 2.27
CA GLU A 82 -8.01 0.32 3.56
C GLU A 82 -8.16 -1.20 3.36
N ASN A 83 -8.95 -1.59 2.36
CA ASN A 83 -9.13 -3.00 2.00
C ASN A 83 -7.83 -3.63 1.51
N LEU A 84 -7.09 -2.94 0.63
CA LEU A 84 -5.82 -3.46 0.13
C LEU A 84 -4.79 -3.61 1.26
N ASN A 85 -4.65 -2.62 2.14
CA ASN A 85 -3.73 -2.69 3.27
C ASN A 85 -4.07 -3.85 4.21
N SER A 86 -5.36 -3.98 4.56
CA SER A 86 -5.84 -5.10 5.38
C SER A 86 -5.57 -6.43 4.69
N TYR A 87 -5.78 -6.51 3.38
CA TYR A 87 -5.53 -7.72 2.61
C TYR A 87 -4.05 -8.09 2.52
N LEU A 88 -3.18 -7.10 2.33
CA LEU A 88 -1.73 -7.30 2.36
C LEU A 88 -1.30 -7.85 3.73
N GLN A 89 -1.80 -7.30 4.84
CA GLN A 89 -1.52 -7.82 6.18
C GLN A 89 -2.03 -9.27 6.36
N CYS A 90 -3.20 -9.59 5.80
CA CYS A 90 -3.75 -10.96 5.82
C CYS A 90 -2.90 -11.96 5.03
N LYS A 91 -2.29 -11.53 3.91
CA LYS A 91 -1.51 -12.40 3.03
C LYS A 91 -0.02 -12.42 3.34
N ASP A 92 0.44 -11.50 4.16
CA ASP A 92 1.82 -11.34 4.58
C ASP A 92 1.90 -10.82 6.03
N GLY A 93 2.15 -11.73 6.97
CA GLY A 93 2.22 -11.40 8.40
C GLY A 93 3.42 -10.52 8.81
N HIS A 94 4.34 -10.26 7.88
CA HIS A 94 5.44 -9.31 8.06
C HIS A 94 5.09 -7.89 7.60
N TYR A 95 4.03 -7.74 6.81
CA TYR A 95 3.55 -6.43 6.40
C TYR A 95 2.80 -5.74 7.56
N ASP A 96 3.30 -4.58 7.98
CA ASP A 96 2.62 -3.67 8.93
C ASP A 96 2.37 -2.36 8.20
N SER A 97 1.13 -2.10 7.79
CA SER A 97 0.73 -0.89 7.07
C SER A 97 1.07 0.41 7.82
N ALA A 98 1.08 0.39 9.16
CA ALA A 98 1.46 1.54 9.98
C ALA A 98 2.98 1.83 9.92
N SER A 99 3.78 0.89 9.41
CA SER A 99 5.22 1.04 9.20
C SER A 99 5.66 0.80 7.76
N ALA A 100 4.71 0.71 6.82
CA ALA A 100 5.00 0.53 5.41
C ALA A 100 5.91 1.68 4.92
N PRO A 101 6.87 1.39 4.01
CA PRO A 101 7.71 2.42 3.42
C PRO A 101 6.84 3.44 2.69
N LYS A 102 7.31 4.68 2.55
CA LYS A 102 6.56 5.67 1.76
C LYS A 102 6.43 5.23 0.29
N LEU A 103 5.46 5.83 -0.40
CA LEU A 103 5.34 5.75 -1.86
C LEU A 103 6.69 6.08 -2.51
N ASP A 104 7.12 5.25 -3.47
CA ASP A 104 8.37 5.52 -4.16
C ASP A 104 8.28 6.85 -4.95
N THR A 105 9.23 7.74 -4.68
CA THR A 105 9.27 9.05 -5.34
C THR A 105 9.59 8.94 -6.83
N GLY A 106 10.32 7.90 -7.25
CA GLY A 106 10.57 7.60 -8.66
C GLY A 106 9.31 7.16 -9.39
N LEU A 107 8.54 6.27 -8.79
CA LEU A 107 7.22 5.85 -9.26
C LEU A 107 6.30 7.06 -9.40
N TYR A 108 6.17 7.89 -8.37
CA TYR A 108 5.37 9.11 -8.47
C TYR A 108 5.84 10.00 -9.61
N ALA A 109 7.16 10.26 -9.72
CA ALA A 109 7.71 11.08 -10.79
C ALA A 109 7.41 10.52 -12.19
N ASN A 110 7.42 9.19 -12.35
CA ASN A 110 7.08 8.53 -13.60
C ASN A 110 5.60 8.72 -13.97
N ILE A 111 4.69 8.64 -13.00
CA ILE A 111 3.25 8.90 -13.21
C ILE A 111 3.02 10.39 -13.51
N ALA A 112 3.58 11.26 -12.68
CA ALA A 112 3.34 12.69 -12.74
C ALA A 112 4.10 13.39 -13.87
N GLY A 113 5.07 12.75 -14.53
CA GLY A 113 5.93 13.39 -15.54
C GLY A 113 7.15 14.13 -14.96
N GLY A 114 7.30 14.15 -13.64
CA GLY A 114 8.46 14.67 -12.94
C GLY A 114 8.27 14.70 -11.42
N ALA A 115 9.37 14.72 -10.66
CA ALA A 115 9.33 14.60 -9.19
C ALA A 115 8.66 15.76 -8.44
N LYS A 116 8.41 16.89 -9.12
CA LYS A 116 7.73 18.08 -8.56
C LYS A 116 6.47 18.45 -9.34
N GLU A 117 6.13 17.67 -10.36
CA GLU A 117 4.94 17.95 -11.14
C GLU A 117 3.70 17.51 -10.38
N ALA A 118 2.63 18.29 -10.51
CA ALA A 118 1.31 17.85 -10.12
C ALA A 118 0.88 16.68 -11.02
N LEU A 119 0.31 15.66 -10.38
CA LEU A 119 -0.39 14.60 -11.06
C LEU A 119 -1.76 15.13 -11.48
N THR A 120 -2.09 15.02 -12.77
CA THR A 120 -3.42 15.37 -13.30
C THR A 120 -4.24 14.10 -13.52
N PHE A 121 -5.56 14.25 -13.68
CA PHE A 121 -6.43 13.10 -13.95
C PHE A 121 -6.02 12.35 -15.21
N ASP A 122 -5.69 13.05 -16.30
CA ASP A 122 -5.30 12.41 -17.56
C ASP A 122 -4.03 11.57 -17.39
N LYS A 123 -3.01 12.11 -16.70
CA LYS A 123 -1.77 11.38 -16.38
C LYS A 123 -2.06 10.15 -15.52
N TYR A 124 -2.94 10.30 -14.53
CA TYR A 124 -3.33 9.19 -13.66
C TYR A 124 -4.15 8.12 -14.39
N ASN A 125 -5.09 8.51 -15.25
CA ASN A 125 -5.85 7.59 -16.09
C ASN A 125 -4.93 6.80 -17.01
N SER A 126 -3.96 7.46 -17.67
CA SER A 126 -2.95 6.78 -18.48
C SER A 126 -2.10 5.80 -17.66
N PHE A 127 -1.78 6.12 -16.41
CA PHE A 127 -1.11 5.20 -15.49
C PHE A 127 -1.96 3.96 -15.18
N ILE A 128 -3.25 4.11 -14.89
CA ILE A 128 -4.15 2.98 -14.64
C ILE A 128 -4.29 2.11 -15.90
N GLU A 129 -4.46 2.72 -17.07
CA GLU A 129 -4.53 2.00 -18.35
C GLU A 129 -3.25 1.22 -18.66
N ALA A 130 -2.08 1.84 -18.45
CA ALA A 130 -0.79 1.18 -18.63
C ALA A 130 -0.64 -0.01 -17.66
N THR A 131 -0.99 0.18 -16.39
CA THR A 131 -0.90 -0.88 -15.38
C THR A 131 -1.85 -2.04 -15.69
N LEU A 132 -3.08 -1.75 -16.16
CA LEU A 132 -4.03 -2.77 -16.63
C LEU A 132 -3.46 -3.56 -17.82
N SER A 133 -2.85 -2.87 -18.77
CA SER A 133 -2.22 -3.51 -19.93
C SER A 133 -1.06 -4.41 -19.51
N GLU A 134 -0.23 -3.98 -18.56
CA GLU A 134 0.90 -4.76 -18.02
C GLU A 134 0.43 -6.07 -17.36
N VAL A 135 -0.70 -6.05 -16.67
CA VAL A 135 -1.29 -7.26 -16.04
C VAL A 135 -2.15 -8.09 -17.00
N GLY A 136 -2.15 -7.75 -18.29
CA GLY A 136 -2.88 -8.48 -19.33
C GLY A 136 -4.39 -8.26 -19.31
N SER A 137 -4.87 -7.20 -18.65
CA SER A 137 -6.28 -6.79 -18.73
C SER A 137 -6.51 -5.95 -19.97
N ASN A 138 -7.75 -6.00 -20.47
CA ASN A 138 -8.23 -4.99 -21.41
C ASN A 138 -8.33 -3.66 -20.64
N GLY A 139 -7.94 -2.55 -21.28
CA GLY A 139 -7.93 -1.22 -20.66
C GLY A 139 -9.31 -0.76 -20.15
N LEU A 140 -9.36 0.45 -19.59
CA LEU A 140 -10.60 0.97 -19.00
C LEU A 140 -11.69 1.17 -20.06
N SER A 141 -12.91 0.73 -19.76
CA SER A 141 -14.09 1.18 -20.50
C SER A 141 -14.41 2.65 -20.16
N ASN A 142 -15.17 3.35 -20.99
CA ASN A 142 -15.60 4.72 -20.66
C ASN A 142 -16.32 4.81 -19.31
N GLU A 143 -17.11 3.79 -18.95
CA GLU A 143 -17.76 3.70 -17.63
C GLU A 143 -16.73 3.58 -16.51
N SER A 144 -15.67 2.78 -16.72
CA SER A 144 -14.58 2.60 -15.76
C SER A 144 -13.78 3.90 -15.54
N VAL A 145 -13.58 4.70 -16.59
CA VAL A 145 -12.94 6.03 -16.49
C VAL A 145 -13.79 6.98 -15.65
N THR A 146 -15.11 7.00 -15.86
CA THR A 146 -16.03 7.78 -15.02
C THR A 146 -15.98 7.34 -13.56
N LEU A 147 -15.99 6.02 -13.29
CA LEU A 147 -15.88 5.49 -11.93
C LEU A 147 -14.54 5.87 -11.27
N LEU A 148 -13.44 5.81 -12.01
CA LEU A 148 -12.13 6.27 -11.54
C LEU A 148 -12.18 7.76 -11.16
N LYS A 149 -12.82 8.59 -11.98
CA LYS A 149 -12.95 10.02 -11.70
C LYS A 149 -13.83 10.32 -10.49
N ASP A 150 -14.98 9.66 -10.40
CA ASP A 150 -16.01 9.98 -9.40
C ASP A 150 -15.67 9.40 -8.03
N PHE A 151 -15.08 8.20 -7.97
CA PHE A 151 -14.83 7.50 -6.71
C PHE A 151 -13.40 7.66 -6.18
N PHE A 152 -12.43 7.92 -7.05
CA PHE A 152 -11.06 8.17 -6.62
C PHE A 152 -10.65 9.63 -6.81
N TRP A 153 -10.77 10.20 -8.02
CA TRP A 153 -10.15 11.50 -8.29
C TRP A 153 -10.83 12.66 -7.54
N THR A 154 -12.13 12.84 -7.80
CA THR A 154 -12.93 13.98 -7.29
C THR A 154 -12.93 14.07 -5.76
N PRO A 155 -13.09 12.96 -5.00
CA PRO A 155 -13.06 13.03 -3.55
C PRO A 155 -11.71 13.42 -2.95
N PHE A 156 -10.62 13.31 -3.71
CA PHE A 156 -9.26 13.53 -3.22
C PHE A 156 -8.69 14.89 -3.59
N THR A 157 -9.16 15.49 -4.67
CA THR A 157 -8.63 16.77 -5.11
C THR A 157 -9.43 17.97 -4.62
N GLU A 158 -10.55 17.78 -3.90
CA GLU A 158 -11.40 18.84 -3.31
C GLU A 158 -11.62 20.04 -4.27
N ASP A 159 -12.08 19.75 -5.50
CA ASP A 159 -12.27 20.70 -6.63
C ASP A 159 -10.99 21.13 -7.38
N GLY A 160 -9.81 20.64 -7.00
CA GLY A 160 -8.57 20.76 -7.75
C GLY A 160 -8.47 19.76 -8.91
N ASP A 161 -7.72 20.12 -9.96
CA ASP A 161 -7.37 19.21 -11.07
C ASP A 161 -6.01 18.53 -10.86
N GLU A 162 -5.43 18.70 -9.68
CA GLU A 162 -4.04 18.37 -9.35
C GLU A 162 -3.95 17.59 -8.04
N LEU A 163 -3.05 16.61 -8.01
CA LEU A 163 -2.73 15.80 -6.85
C LEU A 163 -1.21 15.78 -6.67
N TYR A 164 -0.70 16.01 -5.45
CA TYR A 164 0.74 16.04 -5.19
C TYR A 164 1.21 14.74 -4.52
N TYR A 165 2.54 14.53 -4.50
CA TYR A 165 3.14 13.32 -3.92
C TYR A 165 2.63 13.04 -2.50
N ASP A 166 2.60 14.06 -1.63
CA ASP A 166 2.18 13.88 -0.24
C ASP A 166 0.73 13.41 -0.14
N ASP A 167 -0.16 13.89 -1.01
CA ASP A 167 -1.56 13.48 -1.06
C ASP A 167 -1.70 12.03 -1.53
N LEU A 168 -0.99 11.63 -2.59
CA LEU A 168 -1.01 10.24 -3.07
C LEU A 168 -0.41 9.29 -2.04
N ASN A 169 0.67 9.72 -1.38
CA ASN A 169 1.32 8.97 -0.33
C ASN A 169 0.38 8.78 0.87
N VAL A 170 -0.34 9.82 1.29
CA VAL A 170 -1.36 9.71 2.35
C VAL A 170 -2.48 8.78 1.92
N TYR A 171 -2.92 8.85 0.67
CA TYR A 171 -3.98 7.99 0.15
C TYR A 171 -3.65 6.50 0.29
N VAL A 172 -2.51 6.06 -0.26
CA VAL A 172 -2.18 4.63 -0.31
C VAL A 172 -1.94 4.04 1.09
N HIS A 173 -1.66 4.89 2.09
CA HIS A 173 -1.45 4.48 3.48
C HIS A 173 -2.70 4.53 4.37
N ARG A 174 -3.89 4.79 3.83
CA ARG A 174 -5.14 4.74 4.63
C ARG A 174 -5.40 3.32 5.13
N ILE A 175 -5.85 3.23 6.38
CA ILE A 175 -6.15 2.01 7.14
C ILE A 175 -7.54 2.10 7.77
#